data_AF-A0A2I1EYV0-F1
#
_entry.id   AF-A0A2I1EYV0-F1
#
_cell.length_a   1.000
_cell.length_b   1.000
_cell.length_c   1.000
_cell.angle_alpha   90.00
_cell.angle_beta   90.00
_cell.angle_gamma   90.00
#
_symmetry.space_group_name_H-M   'P 1'
#
loop_
_entity.id
_entity.type
_entity.pdbx_description
1 polymer ?
#
loop_
_entity_poly.entity_id
_entity_poly.type
_entity_poly.pdbx_seq_one_letter_code
_entity_poly.pdbx_strand_id
1 'polypeptide(L)'
;MEIGDLINRRKVKNEEAERLYKLVGGCFVDLKFVADESLARQSFEVIEKSILDETEKKFRNAQINPKQKYHKVVRKIINSLLEAKELDFMTYTDFFDNDKEADEILEKNVFMYHSETNTVTFQSQLVELYIKTKADIFDVRRKQITINSNHATTSNQMDTTMQIPDDPLILPTDEDNINSNQVTTSNQADKILEFTIAENGESEIK
;
A
#
# COMPACT_ATOMS: atom_id res chain seq x y z
N MET A 1 -9.34 15.13 -10.71
CA MET A 1 -9.01 14.36 -11.93
C MET A 1 -9.54 12.97 -11.71
N GLU A 2 -10.32 12.45 -12.66
CA GLU A 2 -10.96 11.14 -12.51
C GLU A 2 -10.16 10.06 -13.21
N ILE A 3 -10.43 8.80 -12.88
CA ILE A 3 -9.84 7.65 -13.60
C ILE A 3 -10.08 7.74 -15.12
N GLY A 4 -11.23 8.29 -15.54
CA GLY A 4 -11.55 8.52 -16.95
C GLY A 4 -10.54 9.43 -17.66
N ASP A 5 -9.89 10.36 -16.95
CA ASP A 5 -8.85 11.20 -17.55
C ASP A 5 -7.57 10.40 -17.87
N LEU A 6 -7.22 9.39 -17.05
CA LEU A 6 -6.08 8.51 -17.33
C LEU A 6 -6.31 7.69 -18.59
N ILE A 7 -7.50 7.11 -18.71
CA ILE A 7 -7.86 6.25 -19.83
C ILE A 7 -7.99 7.07 -21.11
N ASN A 8 -8.82 8.12 -21.08
CA ASN A 8 -9.21 8.83 -22.29
C ASN A 8 -8.17 9.84 -22.76
N ARG A 9 -7.49 10.54 -21.84
CA ARG A 9 -6.52 11.58 -22.20
C ARG A 9 -5.09 11.05 -22.24
N ARG A 10 -4.70 10.24 -21.26
CA ARG A 10 -3.33 9.71 -21.17
C ARG A 10 -3.15 8.39 -21.92
N LYS A 11 -4.23 7.74 -22.35
CA LYS A 11 -4.19 6.46 -23.08
C LYS A 11 -3.52 5.34 -22.28
N VAL A 12 -3.63 5.40 -20.95
CA VAL A 12 -3.23 4.30 -20.07
C VAL A 12 -4.27 3.18 -20.17
N LYS A 13 -3.84 1.92 -20.14
CA LYS A 13 -4.76 0.76 -20.17
C LYS A 13 -5.67 0.78 -18.94
N ASN A 14 -6.90 0.30 -19.09
CA ASN A 14 -7.92 0.36 -18.02
C ASN A 14 -7.43 -0.26 -16.70
N GLU A 15 -6.87 -1.47 -16.76
CA GLU A 15 -6.43 -2.19 -15.56
C GLU A 15 -5.28 -1.46 -14.85
N GLU A 16 -4.37 -0.87 -15.62
CA GLU A 16 -3.26 -0.08 -15.10
C GLU A 16 -3.75 1.25 -14.51
N ALA A 17 -4.66 1.94 -15.21
CA ALA A 17 -5.26 3.18 -14.74
C ALA A 17 -5.99 2.99 -13.40
N GLU A 18 -6.69 1.87 -13.21
CA GLU A 18 -7.29 1.52 -11.92
C GLU A 18 -6.27 1.36 -10.80
N ARG A 19 -5.16 0.65 -11.06
CA ARG A 19 -4.09 0.45 -10.07
C ARG A 19 -3.46 1.78 -9.67
N LEU A 20 -3.14 2.61 -10.66
CA LEU A 20 -2.58 3.95 -10.43
C LEU A 20 -3.56 4.84 -9.65
N TYR A 21 -4.84 4.84 -10.01
CA TYR A 21 -5.86 5.61 -9.30
C TYR A 21 -6.06 5.12 -7.86
N LYS A 22 -6.03 3.81 -7.61
CA LYS A 22 -6.09 3.24 -6.25
C LYS A 22 -4.86 3.60 -5.41
N LEU A 23 -3.69 3.80 -6.05
CA LEU A 23 -2.45 4.18 -5.38
C LEU A 23 -2.44 5.65 -4.95
N VAL A 24 -2.83 6.57 -5.84
CA VAL A 24 -2.68 8.02 -5.60
C VAL A 24 -3.98 8.78 -5.36
N GLY A 25 -5.13 8.17 -5.68
CA GLY A 25 -6.44 8.81 -5.62
C GLY A 25 -6.62 9.88 -6.71
N GLY A 26 -7.46 10.88 -6.43
CA GLY A 26 -7.82 11.94 -7.39
C GLY A 26 -6.83 13.11 -7.51
N CYS A 27 -5.67 13.05 -6.83
CA CYS A 27 -4.68 14.12 -6.83
C CYS A 27 -4.07 14.28 -8.24
N PHE A 28 -4.37 15.40 -8.92
CA PHE A 28 -3.96 15.61 -10.31
C PHE A 28 -2.45 15.52 -10.52
N VAL A 29 -1.65 16.12 -9.63
CA VAL A 29 -0.18 16.13 -9.75
C VAL A 29 0.39 14.73 -9.62
N ASP A 30 -0.05 13.98 -8.61
CA ASP A 30 0.41 12.61 -8.38
C ASP A 30 -0.09 11.67 -9.49
N LEU A 31 -1.36 11.80 -9.92
CA LEU A 31 -1.93 11.05 -11.06
C LEU A 31 -1.17 11.29 -12.36
N LYS A 32 -0.85 12.56 -12.64
CA LYS A 32 -0.03 12.94 -13.80
C LYS A 32 1.33 12.26 -13.75
N PHE A 33 2.00 12.31 -12.59
CA PHE A 33 3.31 11.71 -12.41
C PHE A 33 3.27 10.20 -12.67
N VAL A 34 2.38 9.47 -11.99
CA VAL A 34 2.33 8.00 -12.14
C VAL A 34 1.89 7.57 -13.54
N ALA A 35 1.07 8.37 -14.23
CA ALA A 35 0.71 8.12 -15.62
C ALA A 35 1.90 8.34 -16.57
N ASP A 36 2.70 9.39 -16.36
CA ASP A 36 3.90 9.66 -17.16
C ASP A 36 4.92 8.50 -17.03
N GLU A 37 5.15 8.00 -15.81
CA GLU A 37 6.04 6.86 -15.55
C GLU A 37 5.51 5.54 -16.14
N SER A 38 4.20 5.30 -16.04
CA SER A 38 3.56 4.12 -16.66
C SER A 38 3.68 4.13 -18.18
N LEU A 39 3.51 5.29 -18.82
CA LEU A 39 3.72 5.46 -20.27
C LEU A 39 5.19 5.28 -20.67
N ALA A 40 6.13 5.60 -19.77
CA ALA A 40 7.55 5.28 -19.93
C ALA A 40 7.88 3.78 -19.76
N ARG A 41 6.85 2.93 -19.59
CA ARG A 41 6.94 1.47 -19.42
C ARG A 41 7.69 1.05 -18.15
N GLN A 42 7.66 1.88 -17.11
CA GLN A 42 8.11 1.46 -15.79
C GLN A 42 7.15 0.39 -15.23
N SER A 43 7.68 -0.52 -14.42
CA SER A 43 6.82 -1.47 -13.70
C SER A 43 6.06 -0.75 -12.59
N PHE A 44 4.90 -1.28 -12.22
CA PHE A 44 4.07 -0.69 -11.17
C PHE A 44 4.83 -0.53 -9.84
N GLU A 45 5.68 -1.50 -9.48
CA GLU A 45 6.50 -1.47 -8.27
C GLU A 45 7.52 -0.33 -8.28
N VAL A 46 8.11 -0.02 -9.43
CA VAL A 46 9.04 1.10 -9.60
C VAL A 46 8.29 2.43 -9.47
N ILE A 47 7.09 2.52 -10.04
CA ILE A 47 6.22 3.71 -9.95
C ILE A 47 5.80 3.95 -8.50
N GLU A 48 5.31 2.91 -7.83
CA GLU A 48 4.90 2.96 -6.42
C GLU A 48 6.03 3.44 -5.52
N LYS A 49 7.23 2.86 -5.67
CA LYS A 49 8.40 3.31 -4.92
C LYS A 49 8.73 4.77 -5.20
N SER A 50 8.73 5.18 -6.47
CA SER A 50 9.08 6.55 -6.86
C SER A 50 8.13 7.59 -6.27
N ILE A 51 6.82 7.34 -6.32
CA ILE A 51 5.83 8.28 -5.78
C ILE A 51 5.82 8.27 -4.22
N LEU A 52 6.13 7.14 -3.57
CA LEU A 52 6.34 7.10 -2.13
C LEU A 52 7.60 7.89 -1.71
N ASP A 53 8.68 7.82 -2.48
CA ASP A 53 9.91 8.61 -2.24
C ASP A 53 9.64 10.12 -2.38
N GLU A 54 8.82 10.54 -3.36
CA GLU A 54 8.36 11.92 -3.48
C GLU A 54 7.49 12.35 -2.29
N THR A 55 6.62 11.47 -1.81
CA THR A 55 5.81 11.73 -0.62
C THR A 55 6.68 11.89 0.63
N GLU A 56 7.70 11.07 0.79
CA GLU A 56 8.66 11.20 1.88
C GLU A 56 9.42 12.55 1.83
N LYS A 57 9.77 13.04 0.63
CA LYS A 57 10.35 14.39 0.47
C LYS A 57 9.37 15.47 0.93
N LYS A 58 8.07 15.37 0.57
CA LYS A 58 7.03 16.30 1.05
C LYS A 58 6.97 16.30 2.59
N PHE A 59 7.01 15.13 3.23
CA PHE A 59 7.00 15.00 4.70
C PHE A 59 8.24 15.62 5.35
N ARG A 60 9.44 15.42 4.78
CA ARG A 60 10.67 16.07 5.28
C ARG A 60 10.59 17.58 5.18
N ASN A 61 10.12 18.10 4.04
CA ASN A 61 9.98 19.53 3.78
C ASN A 61 8.92 20.16 4.70
N ALA A 62 7.89 19.40 5.05
CA ALA A 62 6.88 19.79 6.01
C ALA A 62 7.36 19.75 7.46
N GLN A 63 8.54 19.18 7.73
CA GLN A 63 9.09 19.03 9.08
C GLN A 63 8.20 18.20 10.02
N ILE A 64 7.55 17.15 9.51
CA ILE A 64 6.60 16.30 10.26
C ILE A 64 7.12 14.91 10.61
N ASN A 65 8.31 14.53 10.12
CA ASN A 65 8.95 13.26 10.49
C ASN A 65 9.42 13.28 11.95
N PRO A 66 9.67 12.10 12.57
CA PRO A 66 10.12 12.04 13.95
C PRO A 66 11.30 12.97 14.22
N LYS A 67 11.26 13.63 15.39
CA LYS A 67 12.25 14.62 15.86
C LYS A 67 12.25 15.95 15.10
N GLN A 68 11.36 16.16 14.12
CA GLN A 68 11.17 17.46 13.46
C GLN A 68 10.11 18.32 14.16
N LYS A 69 10.09 19.62 13.84
CA LYS A 69 9.32 20.68 14.53
C LYS A 69 7.87 20.28 14.81
N TYR A 70 7.14 19.87 13.78
CA TYR A 70 5.70 19.69 13.86
C TYR A 70 5.27 18.25 14.15
N HIS A 71 6.22 17.32 14.29
CA HIS A 71 5.93 15.89 14.40
C HIS A 71 4.91 15.56 15.50
N LYS A 72 5.07 16.11 16.70
CA LYS A 72 4.19 15.79 17.84
C LYS A 72 2.75 16.24 17.61
N VAL A 73 2.58 17.43 17.04
CA VAL A 73 1.27 18.03 16.73
C VAL A 73 0.61 17.25 15.60
N VAL A 74 1.34 17.07 14.49
CA VAL A 74 0.87 16.38 13.29
C VAL A 74 0.57 14.91 13.56
N ARG A 75 1.30 14.24 14.46
CA ARG A 75 0.97 12.88 14.89
C ARG A 75 -0.44 12.79 15.49
N LYS A 76 -0.89 13.78 16.26
CA LYS A 76 -2.25 13.78 16.82
C LYS A 76 -3.28 13.91 15.70
N ILE A 77 -3.06 14.87 14.80
CA ILE A 77 -3.90 15.10 13.61
C ILE A 77 -4.02 13.83 12.75
N ILE A 78 -2.89 13.18 12.46
CA ILE A 78 -2.84 11.93 11.69
C ILE A 78 -3.70 10.85 12.36
N ASN A 79 -3.56 10.66 13.68
CA ASN A 79 -4.35 9.65 14.39
C ASN A 79 -5.86 9.95 14.32
N SER A 80 -6.25 11.22 14.50
CA SER A 80 -7.64 11.63 14.38
C SER A 80 -8.19 11.42 12.96
N LEU A 81 -7.42 11.75 11.92
CA LEU A 81 -7.83 11.53 10.53
C LEU A 81 -7.90 10.05 10.14
N LEU A 82 -7.01 9.20 10.68
CA LEU A 82 -7.09 7.75 10.47
C LEU A 82 -8.35 7.14 11.12
N GLU A 83 -8.89 7.77 12.16
CA GLU A 83 -10.09 7.33 12.86
C GLU A 83 -11.37 7.88 12.24
N ALA A 84 -11.45 9.20 12.04
CA ALA A 84 -12.65 9.92 11.64
C ALA A 84 -12.73 10.24 10.13
N LYS A 85 -11.64 10.02 9.37
CA LYS A 85 -11.46 10.38 7.94
C LYS A 85 -11.40 11.86 7.62
N GLU A 86 -12.05 12.69 8.42
CA GLU A 86 -12.01 14.14 8.35
C GLU A 86 -11.96 14.75 9.75
N LEU A 87 -11.54 16.00 9.83
CA LEU A 87 -11.49 16.80 11.05
C LEU A 87 -12.21 18.12 10.81
N ASP A 88 -13.01 18.58 11.75
CA ASP A 88 -13.48 19.97 11.74
C ASP A 88 -12.28 20.93 11.81
N PHE A 89 -12.34 22.04 11.07
CA PHE A 89 -11.22 22.98 10.98
C PHE A 89 -10.85 23.61 12.33
N MET A 90 -11.81 23.88 13.21
CA MET A 90 -11.51 24.40 14.55
C MET A 90 -10.80 23.35 15.40
N THR A 91 -11.24 22.09 15.29
CA THR A 91 -10.52 20.97 15.94
C THR A 91 -9.10 20.82 15.41
N TYR A 92 -8.89 21.07 14.11
CA TYR A 92 -7.56 21.09 13.51
C TYR A 92 -6.68 22.21 14.08
N THR A 93 -7.19 23.44 14.15
CA THR A 93 -6.43 24.60 14.67
C THR A 93 -6.10 24.45 16.16
N ASP A 94 -6.98 23.82 16.94
CA ASP A 94 -6.78 23.57 18.38
C ASP A 94 -5.56 22.68 18.70
N PHE A 95 -5.00 21.98 17.70
CA PHE A 95 -3.76 21.22 17.88
C PHE A 95 -2.50 22.11 17.93
N PHE A 96 -2.59 23.37 17.50
CA PHE A 96 -1.49 24.31 17.37
C PHE A 96 -1.54 25.39 18.46
N ASP A 97 -0.38 25.98 18.75
CA ASP A 97 -0.30 27.09 19.71
C ASP A 97 -0.84 28.41 19.13
N ASN A 98 -0.91 28.52 17.79
CA ASN A 98 -1.43 29.68 17.07
C ASN A 98 -1.79 29.32 15.62
N ASP A 99 -2.67 30.12 15.02
CA ASP A 99 -3.19 29.92 13.67
C ASP A 99 -2.10 29.91 12.59
N LYS A 100 -1.01 30.67 12.79
CA LYS A 100 0.09 30.73 11.81
C LYS A 100 0.78 29.38 11.62
N GLU A 101 0.92 28.58 12.67
CA GLU A 101 1.48 27.23 12.53
C GLU A 101 0.53 26.26 11.84
N ALA A 102 -0.78 26.42 12.08
CA ALA A 102 -1.81 25.65 11.38
C ALA A 102 -1.77 25.96 9.87
N ASP A 103 -1.76 27.24 9.51
CA ASP A 103 -1.64 27.69 8.12
C ASP A 103 -0.35 27.19 7.47
N GLU A 104 0.80 27.29 8.16
CA GLU A 104 2.08 26.81 7.64
C GLU A 104 2.04 25.32 7.30
N ILE A 105 1.36 24.50 8.09
CA ILE A 105 1.21 23.06 7.82
C ILE A 105 0.29 22.80 6.62
N LEU A 106 -0.80 23.54 6.47
CA LEU A 106 -1.67 23.43 5.30
C LEU A 106 -0.92 23.79 4.02
N GLU A 107 -0.07 24.82 4.05
CA GLU A 107 0.76 25.23 2.92
C GLU A 107 1.75 24.13 2.45
N LYS A 108 2.09 23.16 3.31
CA LYS A 108 2.97 22.04 2.94
C LYS A 108 2.27 20.97 2.09
N ASN A 109 0.96 21.08 1.85
CA ASN A 109 0.18 20.16 1.02
C ASN A 109 0.23 18.69 1.46
N VAL A 110 0.40 18.43 2.75
CA VAL A 110 0.21 17.09 3.35
C VAL A 110 -1.27 16.89 3.72
N PHE A 111 -1.90 17.97 4.16
CA PHE A 111 -3.33 18.05 4.44
C PHE A 111 -4.02 18.95 3.42
N MET A 112 -5.34 18.81 3.33
CA MET A 112 -6.19 19.65 2.50
C MET A 112 -7.30 20.23 3.36
N TYR A 113 -7.50 21.54 3.28
CA TYR A 113 -8.66 22.21 3.84
C TYR A 113 -9.76 22.31 2.78
N HIS A 114 -10.98 21.90 3.14
CA HIS A 114 -12.17 21.96 2.31
C HIS A 114 -13.09 23.04 2.86
N SER A 115 -13.11 24.21 2.21
CA SER A 115 -13.92 25.35 2.66
C SER A 115 -15.43 25.10 2.60
N GLU A 116 -15.87 24.21 1.72
CA GLU A 116 -17.29 23.85 1.55
C GLU A 116 -17.86 23.16 2.79
N THR A 117 -17.06 22.30 3.42
CA THR A 117 -17.43 21.51 4.61
C THR A 117 -16.80 22.04 5.88
N ASN A 118 -15.87 23.00 5.76
CA ASN A 118 -15.02 23.47 6.83
C ASN A 118 -14.25 22.33 7.53
N THR A 119 -13.76 21.37 6.75
CA THR A 119 -13.02 20.21 7.27
C THR A 119 -11.61 20.10 6.69
N VAL A 120 -10.76 19.38 7.40
CA VAL A 120 -9.40 19.02 6.99
C VAL A 120 -9.32 17.52 6.74
N THR A 121 -8.69 17.12 5.65
CA THR A 121 -8.39 15.71 5.31
C THR A 121 -6.92 15.53 4.97
N PHE A 122 -6.49 14.28 4.73
CA PHE A 122 -5.26 14.05 3.97
C PHE A 122 -5.39 14.65 2.56
N GLN A 123 -4.28 15.15 2.02
CA GLN A 123 -4.27 15.75 0.68
C GLN A 123 -4.52 14.71 -0.42
N SER A 124 -4.12 13.46 -0.21
CA SER A 124 -4.33 12.37 -1.14
C SER A 124 -4.37 11.02 -0.44
N GLN A 125 -4.86 10.00 -1.16
CA GLN A 125 -4.81 8.61 -0.70
C GLN A 125 -3.38 8.12 -0.51
N LEU A 126 -2.44 8.64 -1.31
CA LEU A 126 -1.02 8.31 -1.20
C LEU A 126 -0.42 8.78 0.12
N VAL A 127 -0.79 9.97 0.61
CA VAL A 127 -0.36 10.46 1.92
C VAL A 127 -0.85 9.52 3.02
N GLU A 128 -2.12 9.11 2.97
CA GLU A 128 -2.68 8.15 3.93
C GLU A 128 -1.94 6.80 3.86
N LEU A 129 -1.67 6.28 2.65
CA LEU A 129 -0.93 5.05 2.42
C LEU A 129 0.49 5.13 2.98
N TYR A 130 1.23 6.22 2.69
CA TYR A 130 2.59 6.42 3.18
C TYR A 130 2.67 6.36 4.71
N ILE A 131 1.75 7.05 5.40
CA ILE A 131 1.65 7.03 6.86
C ILE A 131 1.42 5.60 7.38
N LYS A 132 0.50 4.85 6.75
CA LYS A 132 0.18 3.47 7.15
C LYS A 132 1.35 2.52 6.95
N THR A 133 2.06 2.64 5.83
CA THR A 133 3.28 1.87 5.54
C THR A 133 4.39 2.18 6.56
N LYS A 134 4.45 3.42 7.05
CA LYS A 134 5.42 3.87 8.06
C LYS A 134 4.82 3.96 9.47
N ALA A 135 3.79 3.18 9.78
CA ALA A 135 3.03 3.35 11.02
C ALA A 135 3.88 3.29 12.30
N ASP A 136 4.89 2.40 12.33
CA ASP A 136 5.81 2.27 13.47
C ASP A 136 6.67 3.55 13.66
N ILE A 137 7.01 4.23 12.57
CA ILE A 137 7.80 5.47 12.59
C ILE A 137 6.96 6.64 13.11
N PHE A 138 5.69 6.70 12.71
CA PHE A 138 4.77 7.74 13.17
C PHE A 138 4.09 7.41 14.50
N ASP A 139 4.31 6.22 15.05
CA ASP A 139 3.68 5.70 16.26
C ASP A 139 2.14 5.91 16.19
N VAL A 140 1.57 5.46 15.07
CA VAL A 140 0.14 5.52 14.76
C VAL A 140 -0.46 4.12 14.82
N ARG A 141 -1.70 4.00 15.30
CA ARG A 141 -2.34 2.69 15.44
C ARG A 141 -2.54 2.05 14.06
N ARG A 142 -1.87 0.92 13.81
CA ARG A 142 -2.27 0.05 12.70
C ARG A 142 -3.63 -0.57 13.04
N LYS A 143 -4.70 -0.08 12.41
CA LYS A 143 -5.81 -1.00 12.12
C LYS A 143 -5.24 -2.00 11.10
N GLN A 144 -5.41 -3.30 11.31
CA GLN A 144 -4.96 -4.30 10.32
C GLN A 144 -5.57 -3.92 8.97
N ILE A 145 -4.76 -3.43 8.04
CA ILE A 145 -5.17 -3.26 6.65
C ILE A 145 -4.71 -4.53 5.98
N THR A 146 -5.66 -5.40 5.66
CA THR A 146 -5.41 -6.51 4.76
C THR A 146 -5.19 -5.91 3.37
N ILE A 147 -3.94 -5.57 3.07
CA ILE A 147 -3.53 -5.39 1.69
C ILE A 147 -3.45 -6.82 1.14
N ASN A 148 -4.42 -7.19 0.30
CA ASN A 148 -4.33 -8.42 -0.50
C ASN A 148 -3.21 -8.22 -1.54
N SER A 149 -1.97 -8.24 -1.05
CA SER A 149 -0.80 -8.45 -1.87
C SER A 149 -0.82 -9.94 -2.18
N ASN A 150 -1.13 -10.30 -3.43
CA ASN A 150 -1.13 -11.69 -3.89
C ASN A 150 0.30 -12.24 -4.05
N HIS A 151 1.19 -11.92 -3.13
CA HIS A 151 2.51 -12.51 -3.05
C HIS A 151 2.53 -13.46 -1.85
N ALA A 152 2.30 -14.73 -2.16
CA ALA A 152 2.57 -15.84 -1.28
C ALA A 152 4.03 -15.74 -0.80
N THR A 153 4.22 -15.23 0.41
CA THR A 153 5.49 -15.36 1.11
C THR A 153 5.38 -16.61 1.97
N THR A 154 5.85 -17.74 1.44
CA THR A 154 6.15 -18.91 2.26
C THR A 154 7.27 -18.54 3.22
N SER A 155 6.89 -18.15 4.43
CA SER A 155 7.80 -18.05 5.57
C SER A 155 8.15 -19.46 6.01
N ASN A 156 9.24 -20.01 5.50
CA ASN A 156 9.86 -21.19 6.09
C ASN A 156 10.66 -20.70 7.32
N GLN A 157 10.00 -20.74 8.47
CA GLN A 157 10.67 -20.79 9.77
C GLN A 157 11.34 -22.17 9.87
N MET A 158 12.67 -22.24 9.76
CA MET A 158 13.43 -23.36 10.29
C MET A 158 14.11 -22.89 11.57
N ASP A 159 13.61 -23.38 12.70
CA ASP A 159 14.27 -23.28 14.00
C ASP A 159 14.80 -24.66 14.40
N THR A 160 16.13 -24.75 14.36
CA THR A 160 17.09 -25.43 15.25
C THR A 160 16.76 -26.83 15.82
N THR A 161 17.69 -27.78 15.63
CA THR A 161 18.47 -28.39 16.73
C THR A 161 19.68 -29.15 16.17
N MET A 162 20.89 -28.73 16.56
CA MET A 162 22.12 -29.51 16.44
C MET A 162 22.10 -30.66 17.45
N GLN A 163 22.28 -31.89 16.98
CA GLN A 163 22.73 -33.01 17.81
C GLN A 163 23.98 -33.62 17.17
N ILE A 164 25.06 -33.59 17.93
CA ILE A 164 26.33 -34.28 17.66
C ILE A 164 26.12 -35.75 18.07
N PRO A 165 26.43 -36.73 17.21
CA PRO A 165 26.65 -38.10 17.65
C PRO A 165 28.16 -38.36 17.78
N ASP A 166 28.55 -38.88 18.94
CA ASP A 166 29.88 -39.43 19.21
C ASP A 166 30.17 -40.67 18.32
N ASP A 167 31.36 -40.69 17.72
CA ASP A 167 31.98 -41.80 16.98
C ASP A 167 32.38 -42.96 17.96
N PRO A 168 32.62 -44.24 17.56
CA PRO A 168 33.62 -44.56 16.53
C PRO A 168 33.44 -45.84 15.66
N LEU A 169 34.09 -45.80 14.48
CA LEU A 169 34.73 -46.89 13.70
C LEU A 169 33.86 -47.94 12.97
N ILE A 170 33.96 -47.96 11.63
CA ILE A 170 34.55 -49.05 10.80
C ILE A 170 34.76 -48.53 9.35
N LEU A 171 35.94 -48.84 8.79
CA LEU A 171 36.46 -48.52 7.44
C LEU A 171 35.93 -49.50 6.35
N PRO A 172 36.21 -49.28 5.04
CA PRO A 172 35.25 -49.32 3.96
C PRO A 172 35.27 -50.63 3.15
N THR A 173 34.26 -50.82 2.31
CA THR A 173 34.38 -51.64 1.10
C THR A 173 33.47 -51.11 0.00
N ASP A 174 34.10 -50.76 -1.12
CA ASP A 174 33.49 -50.60 -2.44
C ASP A 174 32.83 -51.93 -2.88
N GLU A 175 31.69 -51.86 -3.56
CA GLU A 175 31.43 -52.65 -4.78
C GLU A 175 30.04 -52.33 -5.38
N ASP A 176 30.02 -52.42 -6.70
CA ASP A 176 28.97 -52.07 -7.66
C ASP A 176 27.64 -52.84 -7.50
N ASN A 177 26.49 -52.20 -7.80
CA ASN A 177 25.55 -52.70 -8.84
C ASN A 177 24.26 -51.86 -9.02
N ILE A 178 24.08 -51.38 -10.25
CA ILE A 178 22.91 -51.52 -11.15
C ILE A 178 21.52 -51.83 -10.53
N ASN A 179 20.56 -50.92 -10.80
CA ASN A 179 19.33 -51.13 -11.59
C ASN A 179 18.00 -50.63 -10.97
N SER A 180 17.39 -49.68 -11.69
CA SER A 180 16.01 -49.66 -12.20
C SER A 180 14.78 -49.70 -11.27
N ASN A 181 13.95 -48.68 -11.52
CA ASN A 181 12.48 -48.61 -11.46
C ASN A 181 11.79 -48.87 -10.12
N GLN A 182 11.00 -47.89 -9.65
CA GLN A 182 9.54 -48.09 -9.55
C GLN A 182 8.79 -46.75 -9.47
N VAL A 183 7.69 -46.74 -10.21
CA VAL A 183 6.59 -45.79 -10.25
C VAL A 183 5.79 -45.83 -8.95
N THR A 184 5.30 -44.70 -8.43
CA THR A 184 3.95 -44.67 -7.84
C THR A 184 3.29 -43.29 -7.96
N THR A 185 2.12 -43.34 -8.56
CA THR A 185 1.04 -42.35 -8.68
C THR A 185 0.50 -41.84 -7.34
N SER A 186 0.01 -40.59 -7.30
CA SER A 186 -1.39 -40.31 -6.92
C SER A 186 -1.76 -38.86 -7.20
N ASN A 187 -2.76 -38.68 -8.06
CA ASN A 187 -3.51 -37.44 -8.27
C ASN A 187 -4.30 -37.08 -7.00
N GLN A 188 -4.53 -35.78 -6.78
CA GLN A 188 -5.78 -35.34 -6.17
C GLN A 188 -6.25 -34.02 -6.80
N ALA A 189 -7.55 -34.02 -7.07
CA ALA A 189 -8.23 -33.31 -8.14
C ALA A 189 -8.51 -31.82 -7.88
N ASP A 190 -8.40 -31.04 -8.94
CA ASP A 190 -8.97 -29.69 -9.06
C ASP A 190 -10.50 -29.74 -8.98
N LYS A 191 -11.08 -28.94 -8.09
CA LYS A 191 -12.50 -28.55 -8.15
C LYS A 191 -12.60 -27.22 -8.88
N ILE A 192 -13.01 -27.28 -10.15
CA ILE A 192 -13.46 -26.10 -10.92
C ILE A 192 -14.87 -25.75 -10.43
N LEU A 193 -15.06 -24.52 -9.95
CA LEU A 193 -16.37 -23.96 -9.67
C LEU A 193 -16.82 -23.16 -10.91
N GLU A 194 -17.73 -23.72 -11.69
CA GLU A 194 -18.45 -22.98 -12.74
C GLU A 194 -19.48 -22.05 -12.08
N PHE A 195 -19.45 -20.76 -12.46
CA PHE A 195 -20.47 -19.79 -12.08
C PHE A 195 -21.28 -19.42 -13.32
N THR A 196 -22.52 -19.91 -13.37
CA THR A 196 -23.50 -19.53 -14.41
C THR A 196 -24.06 -18.16 -14.09
N ILE A 197 -23.92 -17.21 -15.02
CA ILE A 197 -24.53 -15.88 -14.95
C ILE A 197 -25.95 -16.01 -15.51
N ALA A 198 -26.96 -15.68 -14.69
CA ALA A 198 -28.32 -15.45 -15.17
C ALA A 198 -28.44 -14.01 -15.68
N GLU A 199 -28.74 -13.85 -16.96
CA GLU A 199 -29.15 -12.59 -17.58
C GLU A 199 -30.53 -12.20 -17.06
N ASN A 200 -30.64 -11.03 -16.42
CA ASN A 200 -31.91 -10.34 -16.26
C ASN A 200 -31.86 -9.07 -17.09
N GLY A 201 -32.47 -9.15 -18.26
CA GLY A 201 -32.85 -8.01 -19.09
C GLY A 201 -34.28 -7.58 -18.81
N GLU A 202 -34.44 -6.26 -18.90
CA GLU A 202 -35.62 -5.51 -19.33
C GLU A 202 -36.72 -5.08 -18.33
N SER A 203 -37.05 -3.81 -18.49
CA SER A 203 -38.07 -3.02 -17.82
C SER A 203 -39.46 -3.32 -18.38
N GLU A 204 -40.51 -3.09 -17.58
CA GLU A 204 -41.73 -2.52 -18.13
C GLU A 204 -42.38 -1.52 -17.16
N ILE A 205 -42.63 -0.35 -17.73
CA ILE A 205 -43.45 0.74 -17.23
C ILE A 205 -44.90 0.38 -17.53
N LYS A 206 -45.79 0.48 -16.54
CA LYS A 206 -47.21 0.77 -16.75
C LYS A 206 -47.83 1.37 -15.50
#